data_AF-A0A523S544-F1
#
_entry.id   AF-A0A523S544-F1
#
_cell.length_a   1.000
_cell.length_b   1.000
_cell.length_c   1.000
_cell.angle_alpha   90.00
_cell.angle_beta   90.00
_cell.angle_gamma   90.00
#
_symmetry.space_group_name_H-M   'P 1'
#
loop_
_entity.id
_entity.type
_entity.pdbx_description
1 polymer ?
#
loop_
_entity_poly.entity_id
_entity_poly.type
_entity_poly.pdbx_seq_one_letter_code
_entity_poly.pdbx_strand_id
1 'polypeptide(L)'
;MDDLIEVTGAEVADFEDKMSCCGAPIMPSDADKAFTLTADRIEKIRVSGADAIIVVCPTCYTQLETQQKKATAKFDSEYSIPVLYLGELLAISMGMKDMVISNARRYHRVKVGPLLEKIGGAA
;
A
#
# COMPACT_ATOMS: atom_id res chain seq x y z
N MET A 1 6.49 -12.15 6.71
CA MET A 1 6.49 -10.88 5.96
C MET A 1 6.81 -9.76 6.91
N ASP A 2 6.15 -9.73 8.07
CA ASP A 2 6.44 -8.82 9.18
C ASP A 2 7.92 -8.79 9.54
N ASP A 3 8.56 -9.94 9.83
CA ASP A 3 10.00 -10.01 10.13
C ASP A 3 10.89 -9.35 9.04
N LEU A 4 10.53 -9.50 7.76
CA LEU A 4 11.28 -8.90 6.66
C LEU A 4 11.12 -7.37 6.61
N ILE A 5 9.95 -6.87 7.00
CA ILE A 5 9.68 -5.43 7.12
C ILE A 5 10.43 -4.87 8.33
N GLU A 6 10.37 -5.54 9.48
CA GLU A 6 11.02 -5.11 10.72
C GLU A 6 12.55 -5.03 10.60
N VAL A 7 13.17 -5.97 9.88
CA VAL A 7 14.64 -5.94 9.63
C VAL A 7 15.07 -4.71 8.82
N THR A 8 14.16 -4.06 8.09
CA THR A 8 14.47 -2.78 7.41
C THR A 8 14.48 -1.57 8.35
N GLY A 9 14.11 -1.76 9.62
CA GLY A 9 13.92 -0.71 10.61
C GLY A 9 12.54 -0.06 10.57
N ALA A 10 11.60 -0.60 9.78
CA ALA A 10 10.21 -0.17 9.79
C ALA A 10 9.42 -0.87 10.90
N GLU A 11 8.38 -0.21 11.41
CA GLU A 11 7.45 -0.81 12.37
C GLU A 11 6.25 -1.40 11.64
N VAL A 12 5.79 -2.56 12.08
CA VAL A 12 4.63 -3.23 11.50
C VAL A 12 3.40 -2.90 12.33
N ALA A 13 2.49 -2.11 11.75
CA ALA A 13 1.21 -1.83 12.39
C ALA A 13 0.37 -3.11 12.52
N ASP A 14 -0.23 -3.29 13.70
CA ASP A 14 -1.24 -4.32 13.92
C ASP A 14 -2.63 -3.74 13.70
N PHE A 15 -3.51 -4.51 13.06
CA PHE A 15 -4.86 -4.09 12.73
C PHE A 15 -5.78 -5.29 12.54
N GLU A 16 -7.07 -5.05 12.77
CA GLU A 16 -8.10 -6.07 12.60
C GLU A 16 -8.09 -6.66 11.19
N ASP A 17 -8.28 -7.98 11.08
CA ASP A 17 -8.33 -8.69 9.81
C ASP A 17 -7.10 -8.50 8.90
N LYS A 18 -5.90 -8.31 9.48
CA LYS A 18 -4.63 -8.19 8.72
C LYS A 18 -4.42 -9.28 7.66
N MET A 19 -4.90 -10.50 7.93
CA MET A 19 -4.78 -11.67 7.06
C MET A 19 -5.95 -11.86 6.07
N SER A 20 -6.90 -10.91 6.01
CA SER A 20 -8.01 -10.95 5.05
C SER A 20 -7.51 -10.88 3.59
N CYS A 21 -8.41 -11.03 2.61
CA CYS A 21 -8.09 -10.85 1.20
C CYS A 21 -8.16 -9.36 0.79
N CYS A 22 -7.42 -8.95 -0.25
CA CYS A 22 -7.56 -7.61 -0.83
C CYS A 22 -8.81 -7.44 -1.72
N GLY A 23 -9.53 -8.53 -2.03
CA GLY A 23 -10.72 -8.52 -2.88
C GLY A 23 -10.45 -8.65 -4.39
N ALA A 24 -9.19 -8.56 -4.85
CA ALA A 24 -8.87 -8.64 -6.28
C ALA A 24 -9.38 -9.90 -6.99
N PRO A 25 -9.27 -11.14 -6.43
CA PRO A 25 -9.67 -12.35 -7.14
C PRO A 25 -11.16 -12.44 -7.49
N ILE A 26 -12.03 -11.78 -6.71
CA ILE A 26 -13.48 -11.80 -6.94
C ILE A 26 -13.96 -10.66 -7.85
N MET A 27 -13.07 -9.72 -8.21
CA MET A 27 -13.41 -8.57 -9.05
C MET A 27 -14.08 -8.92 -10.38
N PRO A 28 -13.69 -9.98 -11.11
CA PRO A 28 -14.36 -10.36 -12.36
C PRO A 28 -15.79 -10.86 -12.15
N SER A 29 -16.10 -11.40 -10.97
CA SER A 29 -17.40 -12.01 -10.67
C SER A 29 -18.35 -11.05 -9.96
N ASP A 30 -17.81 -10.25 -9.03
CA ASP A 30 -18.55 -9.33 -8.20
C ASP A 30 -17.65 -8.13 -7.84
N ALA A 31 -17.61 -7.16 -8.74
CA ALA A 31 -16.80 -5.96 -8.58
C ALA A 31 -17.22 -5.14 -7.35
N ASP A 32 -18.52 -5.11 -7.04
CA ASP A 32 -19.06 -4.35 -5.92
C ASP A 32 -18.57 -4.90 -4.59
N LYS A 33 -18.62 -6.22 -4.41
CA LYS A 33 -18.07 -6.89 -3.24
C LYS A 33 -16.56 -6.77 -3.18
N ALA A 34 -15.86 -6.86 -4.31
CA ALA A 34 -14.41 -6.67 -4.38
C ALA A 34 -14.01 -5.29 -3.86
N PHE A 35 -14.68 -4.23 -4.30
CA PHE A 35 -14.42 -2.86 -3.82
C PHE A 35 -14.78 -2.68 -2.35
N THR A 36 -15.87 -3.27 -1.87
CA THR A 36 -16.24 -3.26 -0.45
C THR A 36 -15.14 -3.88 0.42
N LEU A 37 -14.61 -5.05 0.06
CA LEU A 37 -13.50 -5.67 0.79
C LEU A 37 -12.22 -4.82 0.76
N THR A 38 -11.95 -4.19 -0.39
CA THR A 38 -10.76 -3.34 -0.56
C THR A 38 -10.84 -2.12 0.34
N ALA A 39 -12.00 -1.45 0.37
CA ALA A 39 -12.21 -0.24 1.15
C ALA A 39 -12.23 -0.49 2.65
N ASP A 40 -12.90 -1.55 3.10
CA ASP A 40 -12.87 -1.98 4.51
C ASP A 40 -11.43 -2.21 4.99
N ARG A 41 -10.63 -2.89 4.17
CA ARG A 41 -9.21 -3.10 4.46
C ARG A 41 -8.42 -1.79 4.53
N ILE A 42 -8.62 -0.88 3.57
CA ILE A 42 -7.92 0.42 3.57
C ILE A 42 -8.30 1.23 4.81
N GLU A 43 -9.56 1.21 5.24
CA GLU A 43 -9.99 1.92 6.44
C GLU A 43 -9.36 1.34 7.71
N LYS A 44 -9.31 0.02 7.85
CA LYS A 44 -8.62 -0.64 8.98
C LYS A 44 -7.12 -0.30 9.03
N ILE A 45 -6.46 -0.30 7.87
CA ILE A 45 -5.05 0.13 7.76
C ILE A 45 -4.90 1.61 8.14
N ARG A 46 -5.81 2.48 7.69
CA ARG A 46 -5.80 3.90 8.04
C ARG A 46 -5.90 4.11 9.55
N VAL A 47 -6.85 3.44 10.19
CA VAL A 47 -7.09 3.53 11.64
C VAL A 47 -5.87 3.04 12.43
N SER A 48 -5.10 2.09 11.90
CA SER A 48 -3.84 1.63 12.50
C SER A 48 -2.72 2.68 12.49
N GLY A 49 -2.85 3.75 11.71
CA GLY A 49 -1.84 4.80 11.58
C GLY A 49 -0.67 4.43 10.67
N ALA A 50 -0.77 3.37 9.87
CA ALA A 50 0.27 2.95 8.95
C ALA A 50 0.57 4.01 7.87
N ASP A 51 1.85 4.32 7.68
CA ASP A 51 2.31 5.28 6.66
C ASP A 51 2.30 4.70 5.23
N ALA A 52 2.35 3.38 5.11
CA ALA A 52 2.43 2.67 3.83
C ALA A 52 1.86 1.26 3.92
N ILE A 53 1.42 0.73 2.78
CA ILE A 53 1.00 -0.67 2.61
C ILE A 53 2.12 -1.41 1.87
N ILE A 54 2.63 -2.49 2.47
CA ILE A 54 3.63 -3.34 1.82
C ILE A 54 2.95 -4.57 1.22
N VAL A 55 3.19 -4.84 -0.07
CA VAL A 55 2.64 -5.98 -0.78
C VAL A 55 3.72 -6.82 -1.47
N VAL A 56 3.45 -8.11 -1.64
CA VAL A 56 4.29 -9.04 -2.42
C VAL A 56 3.58 -9.58 -3.66
N CYS A 57 2.33 -9.19 -3.84
CA CYS A 57 1.44 -9.76 -4.83
C CYS A 57 1.00 -8.69 -5.85
N PRO A 58 1.21 -8.90 -7.16
CA PRO A 58 0.83 -7.93 -8.18
C PRO A 58 -0.66 -7.60 -8.25
N THR A 59 -1.52 -8.59 -8.02
CA THR A 59 -2.95 -8.35 -8.00
C THR A 59 -3.36 -7.54 -6.77
N CYS A 60 -2.72 -7.77 -5.62
CA CYS A 60 -2.91 -6.93 -4.43
C CYS A 60 -2.43 -5.50 -4.67
N TYR A 61 -1.28 -5.31 -5.34
CA TYR A 61 -0.79 -3.99 -5.70
C TYR A 61 -1.83 -3.26 -6.57
N THR A 62 -2.25 -3.84 -7.69
CA THR A 62 -3.26 -3.19 -8.57
C THR A 62 -4.56 -2.88 -7.82
N GLN A 63 -5.00 -3.74 -6.91
CA GLN A 63 -6.24 -3.54 -6.18
C GLN A 63 -6.12 -2.44 -5.11
N LEU A 64 -5.06 -2.46 -4.31
CA LEU A 64 -4.88 -1.54 -3.18
C LEU A 64 -4.27 -0.20 -3.59
N GLU A 65 -3.59 -0.13 -4.74
CA GLU A 65 -2.92 1.07 -5.24
C GLU A 65 -3.77 1.70 -6.36
N THR A 66 -3.94 0.98 -7.46
CA THR A 66 -4.52 1.53 -8.68
C THR A 66 -6.03 1.75 -8.54
N GLN A 67 -6.71 0.88 -7.81
CA GLN A 67 -8.15 1.00 -7.56
C GLN A 67 -8.50 1.70 -6.24
N GLN A 68 -7.50 2.18 -5.47
CA GLN A 68 -7.70 2.73 -4.14
C GLN A 68 -8.78 3.81 -4.12
N LYS A 69 -8.69 4.79 -5.02
CA LYS A 69 -9.66 5.88 -5.15
C LYS A 69 -11.08 5.39 -5.45
N LYS A 70 -11.23 4.36 -6.29
CA LYS A 70 -12.56 3.82 -6.62
C LYS A 70 -13.15 3.04 -5.45
N ALA A 71 -12.31 2.31 -4.73
CA ALA A 71 -12.73 1.57 -3.54
C ALA A 71 -13.19 2.53 -2.44
N THR A 72 -12.41 3.57 -2.13
CA THR A 72 -12.70 4.49 -1.02
C THR A 72 -13.85 5.46 -1.33
N ALA A 73 -14.06 5.82 -2.61
CA ALA A 73 -15.21 6.62 -3.03
C ALA A 73 -16.57 6.00 -2.66
N LYS A 74 -16.64 4.66 -2.52
CA LYS A 74 -17.88 3.96 -2.11
C LYS A 74 -18.28 4.23 -0.65
N PHE A 75 -17.39 4.78 0.15
CA PHE A 75 -17.56 5.05 1.58
C PHE A 75 -17.42 6.55 1.91
N ASP A 76 -17.65 7.44 0.93
CA ASP A 76 -17.48 8.91 1.05
C ASP A 76 -16.15 9.32 1.69
N SER A 77 -15.12 8.53 1.39
CA SER A 77 -13.81 8.65 1.99
C SER A 77 -12.74 8.79 0.91
N GLU A 78 -11.91 9.82 1.00
CA GLU A 78 -10.74 9.98 0.14
C GLU A 78 -9.47 9.71 0.94
N TYR A 79 -8.99 8.47 0.89
CA TYR A 79 -7.71 8.09 1.47
C TYR A 79 -6.72 7.74 0.37
N SER A 80 -5.46 8.10 0.61
CA SER A 80 -4.36 7.87 -0.31
C SER A 80 -3.18 7.33 0.50
N ILE A 81 -3.24 6.05 0.85
CA ILE A 81 -2.13 5.38 1.56
C ILE A 81 -1.19 4.82 0.49
N PRO A 82 0.08 5.25 0.46
CA PRO A 82 1.04 4.74 -0.49
C PRO A 82 1.21 3.22 -0.38
N VAL A 83 1.33 2.54 -1.53
CA VAL A 83 1.52 1.09 -1.59
C VAL A 83 2.90 0.82 -2.18
N LEU A 84 3.75 0.11 -1.46
CA LEU A 84 5.07 -0.31 -1.94
C LEU A 84 5.10 -1.82 -2.14
N TYR A 85 5.82 -2.27 -3.15
CA TYR A 85 6.28 -3.64 -3.18
C TYR A 85 7.34 -3.87 -2.11
N LEU A 86 7.37 -5.09 -1.55
CA LEU A 86 8.43 -5.48 -0.61
C LEU A 86 9.83 -5.24 -1.17
N GLY A 87 10.04 -5.47 -2.47
CA GLY A 87 11.31 -5.19 -3.14
C GLY A 87 11.71 -3.71 -3.12
N GLU A 88 10.75 -2.78 -3.18
CA GLU A 88 11.01 -1.34 -3.08
C GLU A 88 11.43 -0.95 -1.67
N LEU A 89 10.75 -1.49 -0.65
CA LEU A 89 11.13 -1.30 0.75
C LEU A 89 12.55 -1.84 1.03
N LEU A 90 12.84 -3.06 0.55
CA LEU A 90 14.18 -3.64 0.69
C LEU A 90 15.24 -2.80 -0.03
N ALA A 91 14.98 -2.36 -1.27
CA ALA A 91 15.89 -1.49 -2.01
C ALA A 91 16.16 -0.17 -1.27
N ILE A 92 15.14 0.45 -0.66
CA ILE A 92 15.30 1.64 0.19
C ILE A 92 16.23 1.33 1.38
N SER A 93 16.00 0.21 2.07
CA SER A 93 16.81 -0.20 3.24
C SER A 93 18.28 -0.49 2.89
N MET A 94 18.53 -0.93 1.65
CA MET A 94 19.88 -1.22 1.12
C MET A 94 20.57 0.01 0.51
N GLY A 95 19.99 1.21 0.67
CA GLY A 95 20.59 2.46 0.17
C GLY A 95 20.32 2.76 -1.31
N MET A 96 19.46 2.00 -1.98
CA MET A 96 19.08 2.21 -3.39
C MET A 96 17.90 3.19 -3.55
N LYS A 97 17.83 4.21 -2.69
CA LYS A 97 16.67 5.12 -2.58
C LYS A 97 16.37 5.87 -3.88
N ASP A 98 17.39 6.38 -4.57
CA ASP A 98 17.21 7.17 -5.80
C ASP A 98 16.57 6.36 -6.94
N MET A 99 16.91 5.08 -7.03
CA MET A 99 16.28 4.16 -7.98
C MET A 99 14.79 4.01 -7.67
N VAL A 100 14.44 3.84 -6.41
CA VAL A 100 13.03 3.72 -5.99
C VAL A 100 12.28 5.02 -6.21
N ILE A 101 12.85 6.18 -5.83
CA ILE A 101 12.25 7.51 -6.04
C ILE A 101 12.00 7.79 -7.53
N SER A 102 12.96 7.48 -8.41
CA SER A 102 12.83 7.72 -9.84
C SER A 102 11.74 6.84 -10.49
N ASN A 103 11.60 5.59 -10.04
CA ASN A 103 10.55 4.68 -10.51
C ASN A 103 9.18 5.01 -9.91
N ALA A 104 9.14 5.38 -8.63
CA ALA A 104 7.96 5.81 -7.90
C ALA A 104 7.18 6.90 -8.65
N ARG A 105 7.88 7.94 -9.13
CA ARG A 105 7.28 9.04 -9.90
C ARG A 105 6.62 8.61 -11.21
N ARG A 106 7.06 7.49 -11.78
CA ARG A 106 6.60 7.01 -13.09
C ARG A 106 5.47 5.98 -12.97
N TYR A 107 5.52 5.13 -11.95
CA TYR A 107 4.68 3.93 -11.90
C TYR A 107 3.65 3.92 -10.76
N HIS A 108 3.82 4.74 -9.73
CA HIS A 108 2.82 4.85 -8.65
C HIS A 108 1.76 5.90 -9.02
N ARG A 109 0.49 5.52 -8.93
CA ARG A 109 -0.67 6.42 -9.05
C ARG A 109 -0.95 7.15 -7.74
N VAL A 110 -0.76 6.48 -6.60
CA VAL A 110 -0.79 7.12 -5.28
C VAL A 110 0.56 7.79 -5.02
N LYS A 111 0.54 9.06 -4.60
CA LYS A 111 1.78 9.82 -4.38
C LYS A 111 2.55 9.25 -3.19
N VAL A 112 3.71 8.67 -3.47
CA VAL A 112 4.69 8.17 -2.48
C VAL A 112 5.65 9.25 -1.96
N GLY A 113 5.67 10.45 -2.57
CA GLY A 113 6.58 11.55 -2.19
C GLY A 113 6.64 11.85 -0.68
N PRO A 114 5.51 12.07 0.01
CA PRO A 114 5.50 12.36 1.45
C PRO A 114 6.10 11.24 2.30
N LEU A 115 5.90 9.98 1.91
CA LEU A 115 6.51 8.83 2.58
C LEU A 115 8.02 8.83 2.36
N LEU A 116 8.47 9.12 1.14
CA LEU A 116 9.89 9.14 0.79
C LEU A 116 10.64 10.27 1.51
N GLU A 117 10.00 11.43 1.70
CA GLU A 117 10.52 12.52 2.55
C GLU A 117 10.66 12.10 4.01
N LYS A 118 9.64 11.42 4.57
CA LYS A 118 9.63 10.94 5.96
C LYS A 118 10.78 9.95 6.25
N ILE A 119 11.15 9.11 5.28
CA ILE A 119 12.24 8.12 5.41
C ILE A 119 13.61 8.67 4.97
N GLY A 120 13.74 10.00 4.85
CA GLY A 120 15.00 10.70 4.58
C GLY A 120 15.48 10.58 3.13
N GLY A 121 14.58 10.38 2.17
CA GLY A 121 14.85 10.58 0.74
C GLY A 121 14.45 11.99 0.34
N ALA A 122 15.36 12.78 -0.22
CA ALA A 122 14.98 14.08 -0.77
C ALA A 122 14.04 13.87 -1.97
N ALA A 123 12.83 14.43 -1.90
CA ALA A 123 11.94 14.62 -3.04
C ALA A 123 12.40 15.82 -3.88
#